data_AF-A0A1C6A6F1-F1
#
_entry.id   AF-A0A1C6A6F1-F1
#
_cell.length_a   1.000
_cell.length_b   1.000
_cell.length_c   1.000
_cell.angle_alpha   90.00
_cell.angle_beta   90.00
_cell.angle_gamma   90.00
#
_symmetry.space_group_name_H-M   'P 1'
#
loop_
_entity.id
_entity.type
_entity.pdbx_description
1 polymer ?
#
loop_
_entity_poly.entity_id
_entity_poly.type
_entity_poly.pdbx_seq_one_letter_code
_entity_poly.pdbx_strand_id
1 'polypeptide(L)'
;MYPDNAPNPATCSDNCGTLPECAPLAVPYVPFQQNNPKRYSQMDALNNGTLYPGLNLPFRAKVNAASLPQTPMTELQALEFVLQELALYLDTHPSDGEAFELFRQYAALEETARADYVEIGGPIMRGETARSKTYTWLQDPWPWNYTEKEGK
;
A
#
# COMPACT_ATOMS: atom_id res chain seq x y z
N MET A 1 -15.56 -44.42 20.19
CA MET A 1 -16.04 -43.03 20.27
C MET A 1 -14.82 -42.14 20.44
N TYR A 2 -14.28 -41.63 19.34
CA TYR A 2 -13.33 -40.52 19.43
C TYR A 2 -14.15 -39.25 19.57
N PRO A 3 -13.82 -38.33 20.49
CA PRO A 3 -14.53 -37.07 20.55
C PRO A 3 -14.16 -36.27 19.30
N ASP A 4 -15.11 -36.16 18.38
CA ASP A 4 -15.14 -35.16 17.32
C ASP A 4 -15.18 -33.78 17.97
N ASN A 5 -14.02 -33.15 18.10
CA ASN A 5 -13.89 -31.72 18.31
C ASN A 5 -12.57 -31.26 17.69
N ALA A 6 -12.46 -31.45 16.37
CA ALA A 6 -11.57 -30.62 15.58
C ALA A 6 -12.26 -29.25 15.42
N PRO A 7 -11.61 -28.12 15.76
CA PRO A 7 -12.15 -26.82 15.44
C PRO A 7 -12.30 -26.72 13.92
N ASN A 8 -13.49 -26.29 13.48
CA ASN A 8 -13.83 -25.97 12.09
C ASN A 8 -12.65 -25.28 11.37
N PRO A 9 -12.15 -25.73 10.21
CA PRO A 9 -10.94 -25.19 9.58
C PRO A 9 -11.16 -23.82 8.88
N ALA A 10 -12.18 -23.06 9.28
CA ALA A 10 -12.75 -22.04 8.42
C ALA A 10 -11.93 -20.73 8.31
N THR A 11 -10.97 -20.47 9.19
CA THR A 11 -10.17 -19.23 9.15
C THR A 11 -8.78 -19.48 9.71
N CYS A 12 -7.74 -19.44 8.86
CA CYS A 12 -6.35 -19.31 9.34
C CYS A 12 -6.16 -17.97 10.07
N SER A 13 -5.06 -17.80 10.81
CA SER A 13 -4.68 -16.51 11.38
C SER A 13 -4.19 -15.53 10.30
N ASP A 14 -4.15 -14.22 10.60
CA ASP A 14 -3.74 -13.15 9.65
C ASP A 14 -2.33 -13.34 9.07
N ASN A 15 -1.46 -14.05 9.78
CA ASN A 15 -0.09 -14.38 9.36
C ASN A 15 0.01 -15.70 8.57
N CYS A 16 -1.13 -16.31 8.24
CA CYS A 16 -1.25 -17.54 7.48
C CYS A 16 -2.14 -17.30 6.25
N GLY A 17 -1.94 -18.12 5.21
CA GLY A 17 -2.68 -18.02 3.96
C GLY A 17 -3.33 -19.33 3.54
N THR A 18 -4.18 -19.26 2.52
CA THR A 18 -4.84 -20.42 1.90
C THR A 18 -3.99 -20.99 0.77
N LEU A 19 -4.02 -22.31 0.62
CA LEU A 19 -3.39 -23.00 -0.53
C LEU A 19 -4.48 -23.34 -1.56
N PRO A 20 -4.11 -23.52 -2.85
CA PRO A 20 -5.05 -23.97 -3.87
C PRO A 20 -5.67 -25.33 -3.51
N GLU A 21 -6.99 -25.49 -3.73
CA GLU A 21 -7.70 -26.76 -3.45
C GLU A 21 -7.19 -27.92 -4.31
N CYS A 22 -6.78 -27.62 -5.55
CA CYS A 22 -6.17 -28.57 -6.47
C CYS A 22 -4.92 -27.93 -7.08
N ALA A 23 -3.79 -28.65 -7.01
CA ALA A 23 -2.50 -28.11 -7.42
C ALA A 23 -1.63 -29.21 -8.06
N PRO A 24 -0.85 -28.92 -9.12
CA PRO A 24 0.09 -29.88 -9.71
C PRO A 24 1.16 -30.35 -8.70
N LEU A 25 1.57 -31.61 -8.84
CA LEU A 25 2.63 -32.20 -8.03
C LEU A 25 3.99 -31.53 -8.32
N ALA A 26 4.85 -31.45 -7.29
CA ALA A 26 6.25 -30.99 -7.36
C ALA A 26 6.48 -29.49 -7.65
N VAL A 27 5.50 -28.62 -7.38
CA VAL A 27 5.65 -27.15 -7.43
C VAL A 27 5.62 -26.58 -6.00
N PRO A 28 6.53 -25.66 -5.61
CA PRO A 28 6.42 -24.93 -4.36
C PRO A 28 5.28 -23.90 -4.44
N TYR A 29 4.39 -23.88 -3.44
CA TYR A 29 3.27 -22.93 -3.37
C TYR A 29 3.52 -21.88 -2.29
N VAL A 30 3.18 -20.65 -2.60
CA VAL A 30 3.08 -19.55 -1.65
C VAL A 30 1.60 -19.44 -1.24
N PRO A 31 1.27 -19.53 0.07
CA PRO A 31 -0.09 -19.34 0.53
C PRO A 31 -0.63 -17.96 0.17
N PHE A 32 -1.85 -17.89 -0.34
CA PHE A 32 -2.53 -16.63 -0.63
C PHE A 32 -3.03 -15.97 0.64
N GLN A 33 -3.00 -14.64 0.68
CA GLN A 33 -3.60 -13.89 1.78
C GLN A 33 -5.08 -14.27 1.94
N GLN A 34 -5.61 -14.11 3.15
CA GLN A 34 -7.02 -14.40 3.38
C GLN A 34 -7.94 -13.40 2.70
N ASN A 35 -9.21 -13.79 2.55
CA ASN A 35 -10.28 -12.86 2.21
C ASN A 35 -10.45 -11.84 3.36
N ASN A 36 -10.47 -10.55 3.02
CA ASN A 36 -10.66 -9.43 3.95
C ASN A 36 -9.69 -9.42 5.17
N PRO A 37 -8.36 -9.37 4.95
CA PRO A 37 -7.39 -9.36 6.04
C PRO A 37 -7.43 -8.01 6.78
N LYS A 38 -6.92 -7.98 8.02
CA LYS A 38 -6.73 -6.70 8.74
C LYS A 38 -5.78 -5.78 7.98
N ARG A 39 -6.01 -4.47 8.11
CA ARG A 39 -5.25 -3.43 7.40
C ARG A 39 -4.79 -2.36 8.39
N TYR A 40 -3.61 -1.81 8.15
CA TYR A 40 -3.13 -0.60 8.80
C TYR A 40 -3.86 0.65 8.27
N SER A 41 -3.72 1.77 8.97
CA SER A 41 -4.04 3.09 8.39
C SER A 41 -3.06 3.42 7.26
N GLN A 42 -3.41 4.34 6.36
CA GLN A 42 -2.55 4.72 5.23
C GLN A 42 -1.13 5.16 5.64
N MET A 43 -1.02 5.95 6.71
CA MET A 43 0.28 6.43 7.20
C MET A 43 1.06 5.31 7.90
N ASP A 44 0.37 4.47 8.67
CA ASP A 44 1.01 3.31 9.30
C ASP A 44 1.47 2.29 8.26
N ALA A 45 0.72 2.11 7.17
CA ALA A 45 1.10 1.24 6.07
C ALA A 45 2.41 1.72 5.42
N LEU A 46 2.50 3.02 5.11
CA LEU A 46 3.72 3.64 4.58
C LEU A 46 4.91 3.50 5.55
N ASN A 47 4.68 3.72 6.86
CA ASN A 47 5.72 3.57 7.89
C ASN A 47 6.21 2.12 8.03
N ASN A 48 5.30 1.15 8.04
CA ASN A 48 5.61 -0.27 8.24
C ASN A 48 6.08 -0.96 6.95
N GLY A 49 5.86 -0.34 5.78
CA GLY A 49 6.21 -0.91 4.48
C GLY A 49 5.29 -2.04 4.03
N THR A 50 4.10 -2.15 4.62
CA THR A 50 3.02 -3.05 4.14
C THR A 50 1.67 -2.53 4.64
N LEU A 51 0.62 -2.72 3.85
CA LEU A 51 -0.76 -2.45 4.29
C LEU A 51 -1.27 -3.50 5.28
N TYR A 52 -0.69 -4.69 5.27
CA TYR A 52 -1.22 -5.86 5.98
C TYR A 52 -0.36 -6.23 7.19
N PRO A 53 -0.86 -6.08 8.44
CA PRO A 53 -0.10 -6.42 9.64
C PRO A 53 0.38 -7.88 9.68
N GLY A 54 -0.39 -8.81 9.11
CA GLY A 54 -0.01 -10.22 9.01
C GLY A 54 1.21 -10.48 8.13
N LEU A 55 1.54 -9.56 7.21
CA LEU A 55 2.74 -9.59 6.37
C LEU A 55 3.91 -8.79 6.95
N ASN A 56 3.72 -8.09 8.07
CA ASN A 56 4.78 -7.35 8.74
C ASN A 56 5.70 -8.30 9.54
N LEU A 57 6.41 -9.16 8.80
CA LEU A 57 7.27 -10.21 9.33
C LEU A 57 8.66 -9.66 9.71
N PRO A 58 9.30 -10.18 10.78
CA PRO A 58 10.60 -9.72 11.22
C PRO A 58 11.73 -10.23 10.31
N PHE A 59 11.91 -9.64 9.13
CA PHE A 59 13.10 -9.86 8.30
C PHE A 59 13.93 -8.58 8.23
N ARG A 60 14.95 -8.48 9.08
CA ARG A 60 15.73 -7.25 9.33
C ARG A 60 14.85 -6.04 9.69
N ALA A 61 13.71 -6.29 10.34
CA ALA A 61 12.79 -5.25 10.76
C ALA A 61 13.51 -4.25 11.68
N LYS A 62 13.52 -2.98 11.28
CA LYS A 62 13.70 -1.89 12.24
C LYS A 62 12.44 -1.86 13.08
N VAL A 63 12.53 -2.39 14.30
CA VAL A 63 11.40 -2.54 15.24
C VAL A 63 10.66 -1.22 15.51
N ASN A 64 11.30 -0.09 15.21
CA ASN A 64 10.72 1.25 15.22
C ASN A 64 10.99 1.91 13.86
N ALA A 65 9.99 1.96 12.98
CA ALA A 65 10.03 2.86 11.83
C ALA A 65 10.07 4.30 12.34
N ALA A 66 10.92 5.16 11.76
CA ALA A 66 10.93 6.57 12.12
C ALA A 66 9.59 7.20 11.71
N SER A 67 9.03 8.05 12.57
CA SER A 67 7.80 8.78 12.24
C SER A 67 8.02 9.66 11.01
N LEU A 68 7.22 9.44 9.96
CA LEU A 68 7.25 10.30 8.78
C LEU A 68 6.62 11.66 9.08
N PRO A 69 7.16 12.76 8.49
CA PRO A 69 6.57 14.08 8.64
C PRO A 69 5.21 14.14 7.94
N GLN A 70 4.21 14.77 8.57
CA GLN A 70 2.89 14.99 7.95
C GLN A 70 2.97 16.17 6.97
N THR A 71 3.28 15.88 5.71
CA THR A 71 3.31 16.86 4.62
C THR A 71 2.36 16.42 3.52
N PRO A 72 1.87 17.33 2.65
CA PRO A 72 1.04 16.93 1.51
C PRO A 72 1.70 15.87 0.61
N MET A 73 3.03 15.91 0.46
CA MET A 73 3.78 14.87 -0.27
C MET A 73 3.71 13.52 0.45
N THR A 74 3.94 13.49 1.76
CA THR A 74 3.86 12.24 2.54
C THR A 74 2.47 11.64 2.50
N GLU A 75 1.42 12.47 2.56
CA GLU A 75 0.04 12.03 2.45
C GLU A 75 -0.25 11.42 1.07
N LEU A 76 0.18 12.09 0.00
CA LEU A 76 0.05 11.56 -1.36
C LEU A 76 0.78 10.21 -1.51
N GLN A 77 2.02 10.12 -1.01
CA GLN A 77 2.80 8.87 -1.03
C GLN A 77 2.11 7.75 -0.23
N ALA A 78 1.47 8.07 0.88
CA ALA A 78 0.72 7.09 1.67
C ALA A 78 -0.49 6.55 0.88
N LEU A 79 -1.22 7.41 0.17
CA LEU A 79 -2.34 7.01 -0.68
C LEU A 79 -1.86 6.14 -1.86
N GLU A 80 -0.79 6.55 -2.54
CA GLU A 80 -0.18 5.78 -3.63
C GLU A 80 0.31 4.40 -3.15
N PHE A 81 0.86 4.32 -1.93
CA PHE A 81 1.28 3.06 -1.33
C PHE A 81 0.09 2.13 -1.06
N VAL A 82 -1.00 2.64 -0.48
CA VAL A 82 -2.22 1.85 -0.24
C VAL A 82 -2.81 1.34 -1.55
N LEU A 83 -2.85 2.16 -2.61
CA LEU A 83 -3.31 1.74 -3.94
C LEU A 83 -2.49 0.58 -4.49
N GLN A 84 -1.16 0.65 -4.38
CA GLN A 84 -0.27 -0.40 -4.85
C GLN A 84 -0.48 -1.72 -4.08
N GLU A 85 -0.65 -1.66 -2.76
CA GLU A 85 -0.89 -2.83 -1.91
C GLU A 85 -2.27 -3.45 -2.17
N LEU A 86 -3.29 -2.64 -2.42
CA LEU A 86 -4.63 -3.12 -2.79
C LEU A 86 -4.65 -3.75 -4.19
N ALA A 87 -3.93 -3.17 -5.16
CA ALA A 87 -3.77 -3.77 -6.49
C ALA A 87 -3.13 -5.16 -6.39
N LEU A 88 -2.04 -5.28 -5.63
CA LEU A 88 -1.35 -6.56 -5.42
C LEU A 88 -2.26 -7.60 -4.74
N TYR A 89 -3.09 -7.18 -3.79
CA TYR A 89 -4.10 -8.05 -3.19
C TYR A 89 -5.14 -8.53 -4.21
N LEU A 90 -5.67 -7.60 -5.01
CA LEU A 90 -6.69 -7.87 -6.03
C LEU A 90 -6.18 -8.75 -7.16
N ASP A 91 -4.87 -8.76 -7.47
CA ASP A 91 -4.27 -9.69 -8.44
C ASP A 91 -4.52 -11.16 -8.08
N THR A 92 -4.66 -11.46 -6.77
CA THR A 92 -4.99 -12.80 -6.26
C THR A 92 -6.46 -12.95 -5.85
N HIS A 93 -7.17 -11.83 -5.67
CA HIS A 93 -8.58 -11.77 -5.23
C HIS A 93 -9.45 -10.92 -6.17
N PRO A 94 -9.52 -11.21 -7.48
CA PRO A 94 -10.17 -10.32 -8.45
C PRO A 94 -11.69 -10.21 -8.27
N SER A 95 -12.32 -11.15 -7.55
CA SER A 95 -13.75 -11.14 -7.25
C SER A 95 -14.11 -10.48 -5.91
N ASP A 96 -13.13 -9.98 -5.14
CA ASP A 96 -13.39 -9.29 -3.88
C ASP A 96 -13.91 -7.86 -4.15
N GLY A 97 -15.24 -7.73 -4.17
CA GLY A 97 -15.91 -6.46 -4.42
C GLY A 97 -15.66 -5.41 -3.32
N GLU A 98 -15.45 -5.82 -2.07
CA GLU A 98 -15.18 -4.87 -0.99
C GLU A 98 -13.78 -4.26 -1.14
N ALA A 99 -12.78 -5.08 -1.44
CA ALA A 99 -11.42 -4.62 -1.72
C ALA A 99 -11.37 -3.72 -2.96
N PHE A 100 -12.17 -4.03 -3.99
CA PHE A 100 -12.24 -3.19 -5.19
C PHE A 100 -12.92 -1.84 -4.94
N GLU A 101 -14.00 -1.79 -4.16
CA GLU A 101 -14.60 -0.50 -3.77
C GLU A 101 -13.65 0.33 -2.90
N LEU A 102 -12.88 -0.30 -2.02
CA LEU A 102 -11.83 0.38 -1.25
C LEU A 102 -10.75 0.95 -2.17
N PHE A 103 -10.29 0.18 -3.15
CA PHE A 103 -9.33 0.64 -4.17
C PHE A 103 -9.87 1.89 -4.91
N ARG A 104 -11.14 1.87 -5.32
CA ARG A 104 -11.78 3.02 -5.98
C ARG A 104 -11.85 4.25 -5.08
N GLN A 105 -12.17 4.08 -3.79
CA GLN A 105 -12.21 5.18 -2.84
C GLN A 105 -10.83 5.82 -2.66
N TYR A 106 -9.78 5.00 -2.47
CA TYR A 106 -8.41 5.49 -2.37
C TYR A 106 -7.92 6.15 -3.66
N ALA A 107 -8.35 5.66 -4.84
CA ALA A 107 -7.99 6.26 -6.12
C ALA A 107 -8.54 7.68 -6.26
N ALA A 108 -9.79 7.92 -5.81
CA ALA A 108 -10.38 9.24 -5.81
C ALA A 108 -9.70 10.20 -4.80
N LEU A 109 -9.34 9.68 -3.61
CA LEU A 109 -8.59 10.45 -2.62
C LEU A 109 -7.20 10.83 -3.14
N GLU A 110 -6.51 9.89 -3.78
CA GLU A 110 -5.20 10.10 -4.39
C GLU A 110 -5.26 11.14 -5.51
N GLU A 111 -6.23 11.05 -6.42
CA GLU A 111 -6.41 12.03 -7.50
C GLU A 111 -6.60 13.45 -6.95
N THR A 112 -7.40 13.60 -5.89
CA THR A 112 -7.64 14.88 -5.22
C THR A 112 -6.36 15.39 -4.56
N ALA A 113 -5.68 14.55 -3.76
CA ALA A 113 -4.44 14.92 -3.09
C ALA A 113 -3.31 15.27 -4.07
N ARG A 114 -3.23 14.59 -5.22
CA ARG A 114 -2.29 14.89 -6.29
C ARG A 114 -2.59 16.25 -6.91
N ALA A 115 -3.86 16.54 -7.21
CA ALA A 115 -4.25 17.84 -7.74
C ALA A 115 -3.85 18.98 -6.78
N ASP A 116 -4.19 18.83 -5.50
CA ASP A 116 -3.86 19.81 -4.46
C ASP A 116 -2.34 19.98 -4.30
N TYR A 117 -1.58 18.88 -4.32
CA TYR A 117 -0.12 18.93 -4.27
C TYR A 117 0.46 19.67 -5.48
N VAL A 118 -0.01 19.37 -6.69
CA VAL A 118 0.54 19.95 -7.92
C VAL A 118 0.37 21.47 -7.97
N GLU A 119 -0.70 22.01 -7.38
CA GLU A 119 -0.91 23.46 -7.28
C GLU A 119 0.15 24.16 -6.42
N ILE A 120 0.66 23.50 -5.37
CA ILE A 120 1.60 24.09 -4.41
C ILE A 120 3.06 23.65 -4.61
N GLY A 121 3.27 22.41 -5.05
CA GLY A 121 4.57 21.73 -5.11
C GLY A 121 5.07 21.48 -6.53
N GLY A 122 4.26 21.82 -7.54
CA GLY A 122 4.61 21.62 -8.95
C GLY A 122 4.33 20.19 -9.45
N PRO A 123 4.62 19.93 -10.74
CA PRO A 123 4.24 18.70 -11.40
C PRO A 123 5.04 17.48 -10.90
N ILE A 124 4.33 16.39 -10.58
CA ILE A 124 4.89 15.07 -10.26
C ILE A 124 4.91 14.18 -11.51
N MET A 125 3.96 14.37 -12.43
CA MET A 125 3.91 13.73 -13.73
C MET A 125 4.14 14.74 -14.85
N ARG A 126 4.88 14.34 -15.89
CA ARG A 126 5.15 15.20 -17.06
C ARG A 126 3.87 15.78 -17.68
N GLY A 127 2.77 15.02 -17.71
CA GLY A 127 1.51 15.47 -18.27
C GLY A 127 0.89 16.67 -17.54
N GLU A 128 1.17 16.85 -16.24
CA GLU A 128 0.61 17.94 -15.44
C GLU A 128 1.19 19.31 -15.84
N THR A 129 2.38 19.30 -16.43
CA THR A 129 3.04 20.51 -16.95
C THR A 129 2.25 21.16 -18.08
N ALA A 130 1.41 20.39 -18.77
CA ALA A 130 0.54 20.90 -19.82
C ALA A 130 -0.53 21.87 -19.29
N ARG A 131 -0.80 21.89 -17.97
CA ARG A 131 -1.70 22.85 -17.33
C ARG A 131 -1.05 24.21 -17.08
N SER A 132 0.28 24.29 -17.18
CA SER A 132 1.05 25.52 -16.97
C SER A 132 1.26 26.31 -18.27
N LYS A 133 1.46 27.62 -18.17
CA LYS A 133 1.78 28.50 -19.33
C LYS A 133 3.20 28.27 -19.86
N THR A 134 4.07 27.70 -19.05
CA THR A 134 5.47 27.39 -19.36
C THR A 134 5.77 25.95 -18.99
N TYR A 135 6.86 25.40 -19.53
CA TYR A 135 7.28 24.04 -19.24
C TYR A 135 7.91 23.97 -17.83
N THR A 136 7.08 23.70 -16.83
CA THR A 136 7.44 23.72 -15.40
C THR A 136 8.14 22.44 -14.92
N TRP A 137 8.22 21.39 -15.75
CA TRP A 137 8.80 20.10 -15.35
C TRP A 137 10.23 20.23 -14.84
N LEU A 138 11.04 21.10 -15.45
CA LEU A 138 12.46 21.23 -15.10
C LEU A 138 12.71 22.23 -13.95
N GLN A 139 11.67 22.75 -13.32
CA GLN A 139 11.80 23.75 -12.26
C GLN A 139 11.98 23.08 -10.90
N ASP A 140 13.01 23.53 -10.17
CA ASP A 140 13.22 23.16 -8.76
C ASP A 140 12.25 23.91 -7.84
N PRO A 141 11.98 23.37 -6.62
CA PRO A 141 12.49 22.11 -6.09
C PRO A 141 11.67 20.89 -6.51
N TRP A 142 12.34 19.79 -6.83
CA TRP A 142 11.67 18.51 -7.05
C TRP A 142 11.14 17.92 -5.73
N PRO A 143 10.05 17.14 -5.76
CA PRO A 143 9.53 16.44 -4.59
C PRO A 143 10.55 15.57 -3.84
N TRP A 144 11.54 15.02 -4.55
CA TRP A 144 12.61 14.17 -4.01
C TRP A 144 13.94 14.91 -3.80
N ASN A 145 13.97 16.24 -3.98
CA ASN A 145 15.16 17.02 -3.66
C ASN A 145 15.31 17.06 -2.14
N TYR A 146 16.23 16.27 -1.62
CA TYR A 146 16.67 16.39 -0.23
C TYR A 146 17.42 17.71 -0.07
N THR A 147 16.80 18.69 0.59
CA THR A 147 17.58 19.77 1.20
C THR A 147 18.15 19.21 2.49
N GLU A 148 19.43 18.84 2.49
CA GLU A 148 20.16 18.73 3.76
C GLU A 148 19.93 20.05 4.50
N LYS A 149 19.27 19.99 5.66
CA LYS A 149 19.29 21.14 6.56
C LYS A 149 20.75 21.32 6.93
N GLU A 150 21.42 22.32 6.34
CA GLU A 150 22.76 22.72 6.75
C GLU A 150 22.74 22.86 8.27
N GLY A 151 23.39 21.91 8.95
CA GLY A 151 23.58 21.96 10.38
C GLY A 151 24.45 23.17 10.70
N LYS A 152 23.84 24.18 11.32
CA LYS A 152 24.53 25.10 12.20
C LYS A 152 24.32 24.66 13.64
#